data_AF-A0A517MJR1-F1
#
_entry.id   AF-A0A517MJR1-F1
#
_cell.length_a   1.000
_cell.length_b   1.000
_cell.length_c   1.000
_cell.angle_alpha   90.00
_cell.angle_beta   90.00
_cell.angle_gamma   90.00
#
_symmetry.space_group_name_H-M   'P 1'
#
loop_
_entity.id
_entity.type
_entity.pdbx_description
1 polymer ?
#
loop_
_entity_poly.entity_id
_entity_poly.type
_entity_poly.pdbx_seq_one_letter_code
_entity_poly.pdbx_strand_id
1 'polypeptide(L)'
;MKSFPLINPIAALGFFLVSLLGTALPCLAADPSGMAAPSDSAVAADPHSVLGVQTCVKCHASEVEVWKKTPHSQTFEQLHRRPEAREIAAKLNVSSIKYDGRCVACHYTQQADPAAGNQVSAISGVSCESCHGAAKDWLDIHHDYGGSQATRESESPAHRQQRLENSIANGMRNPHNLYRMAQSCYRCHTVGDEELVNVGGHTAGSLDFEMVTWSQGLVRHNFVRSNGKSNEASTKQRLRVMFVAGLIADLESSLRAVASATVKDTFGVTVAKRADRAAKRLKSAQGKLNNRRLAEVLAVYGSIKLKLGNAGPLSAAADEIAQIGVQFASESDGSDLEAIDRYVPAPSKWK
;
A
#
# COMPACT_ATOMS: atom_id res chain seq x y z
N MET A 1 58.62 13.45 73.27
CA MET A 1 59.08 14.60 74.07
C MET A 1 59.52 15.70 73.12
N LYS A 2 58.95 16.91 73.27
CA LYS A 2 59.51 18.21 72.82
C LYS A 2 59.68 18.38 71.28
N SER A 3 59.34 19.47 70.59
CA SER A 3 58.73 20.77 70.85
C SER A 3 58.48 21.41 69.47
N PHE A 4 57.49 22.30 69.36
CA PHE A 4 57.33 23.25 68.25
C PHE A 4 58.55 24.20 68.14
N PRO A 5 58.77 24.86 66.98
CA PRO A 5 58.28 26.24 66.88
C PRO A 5 57.68 26.65 65.51
N LEU A 6 56.80 27.65 65.61
CA LEU A 6 56.18 28.47 64.56
C LEU A 6 57.18 29.47 63.97
N ILE A 7 57.15 29.71 62.64
CA ILE A 7 57.42 31.03 62.00
C ILE A 7 56.60 31.14 60.70
N ASN A 8 55.74 32.17 60.62
CA ASN A 8 55.16 32.81 59.41
C ASN A 8 56.02 34.07 59.13
N PRO A 9 56.11 34.70 57.94
CA PRO A 9 54.96 35.02 57.07
C PRO A 9 55.20 35.15 55.53
N ILE A 10 54.08 35.20 54.80
CA ILE A 10 53.70 36.06 53.65
C ILE A 10 54.71 36.41 52.52
N ALA A 11 54.20 36.19 51.28
CA ALA A 11 54.45 36.86 49.99
C ALA A 11 55.30 36.10 48.96
N ALA A 12 54.64 35.65 47.88
CA ALA A 12 54.97 36.00 46.50
C ALA A 12 53.99 35.30 45.54
N LEU A 13 53.18 36.10 44.83
CA LEU A 13 52.51 35.67 43.60
C LEU A 13 53.58 35.41 42.54
N GLY A 14 53.57 34.21 41.95
CA GLY A 14 54.41 33.83 40.82
C GLY A 14 53.72 32.77 39.98
N PHE A 15 53.34 33.17 38.77
CA PHE A 15 52.74 32.39 37.68
C PHE A 15 53.11 30.90 37.62
N PHE A 16 52.10 30.03 37.64
CA PHE A 16 52.19 28.67 37.12
C PHE A 16 51.09 28.47 36.06
N LEU A 17 51.53 28.20 34.81
CA LEU A 17 50.69 27.57 33.79
C LEU A 17 50.26 26.20 34.31
N VAL A 18 48.96 25.99 34.48
CA VAL A 18 48.37 24.66 34.64
C VAL A 18 47.42 24.42 33.48
N SER A 19 47.81 23.45 32.65
CA SER A 19 47.04 22.87 31.57
C SER A 19 45.70 22.34 32.09
N LEU A 20 44.60 22.98 31.72
CA LEU A 20 43.25 22.43 31.90
C LEU A 20 43.02 21.34 30.85
N LEU A 21 43.26 20.08 31.22
CA LEU A 21 42.59 18.95 30.57
C LEU A 21 41.12 18.99 30.97
N GLY A 22 40.31 19.71 30.18
CA GLY A 22 38.87 19.57 30.18
C GLY A 22 38.49 18.25 29.50
N THR A 23 38.09 17.26 30.29
CA THR A 23 37.42 16.06 29.78
C THR A 23 36.06 16.46 29.21
N ALA A 24 36.02 16.70 27.90
CA ALA A 24 34.78 16.87 27.17
C ALA A 24 34.05 15.51 27.14
N LEU A 25 33.03 15.36 27.97
CA LEU A 25 32.00 14.35 27.76
C LEU A 25 31.31 14.65 26.42
N PRO A 26 31.28 13.72 25.45
CA PRO A 26 30.49 13.93 24.26
C PRO A 26 29.03 13.87 24.66
N CYS A 27 28.36 15.02 24.63
CA CYS A 27 26.90 15.07 24.56
C CYS A 27 26.49 14.28 23.32
N LEU A 28 25.97 13.08 23.51
CA LEU A 28 25.18 12.38 22.52
C LEU A 28 23.96 13.26 22.24
N ALA A 29 24.04 14.06 21.19
CA ALA A 29 22.87 14.68 20.61
C ALA A 29 21.95 13.54 20.15
N ALA A 30 20.81 13.41 20.79
CA ALA A 30 19.74 12.57 20.27
C ALA A 30 19.30 13.17 18.94
N ASP A 31 19.60 12.48 17.83
CA ASP A 31 19.06 12.82 16.52
C ASP A 31 17.52 12.79 16.58
N PRO A 32 16.82 13.92 16.38
CA PRO A 32 15.36 13.94 16.35
C PRO A 32 14.81 13.49 14.97
N SER A 33 15.65 12.96 14.08
CA SER A 33 15.29 12.58 12.72
C SER A 33 15.15 11.06 12.57
N GLY A 34 14.45 10.43 13.50
CA GLY A 34 13.88 9.09 13.33
C GLY A 34 12.48 9.14 12.72
N MET A 35 12.21 10.00 11.73
CA MET A 35 11.01 9.84 10.94
C MET A 35 11.25 8.66 10.01
N ALA A 36 10.66 7.51 10.33
CA ALA A 36 10.54 6.41 9.38
C ALA A 36 10.00 6.98 8.07
N ALA A 37 10.68 6.70 6.96
CA ALA A 37 10.19 7.10 5.64
C ALA A 37 8.72 6.66 5.51
N PRO A 38 7.82 7.50 4.97
CA PRO A 38 6.41 7.14 4.85
C PRO A 38 6.30 5.79 4.13
N SER A 39 5.62 4.84 4.77
CA SER A 39 5.40 3.51 4.19
C SER A 39 4.61 3.67 2.90
N ASP A 40 5.18 3.22 1.77
CA ASP A 40 4.53 3.22 0.46
C ASP A 40 3.36 2.23 0.35
N SER A 41 3.03 1.54 1.44
CA SER A 41 1.96 0.56 1.52
C SER A 41 0.58 1.16 1.20
N ALA A 42 -0.29 0.36 0.58
CA ALA A 42 -1.67 0.74 0.41
C ALA A 42 -2.38 0.68 1.76
N VAL A 43 -2.85 1.82 2.26
CA VAL A 43 -3.71 1.92 3.45
C VAL A 43 -5.17 2.14 3.03
N ALA A 44 -6.11 1.95 3.97
CA ALA A 44 -7.51 2.33 3.75
C ALA A 44 -7.60 3.86 3.59
N ALA A 45 -8.53 4.33 2.76
CA ALA A 45 -8.74 5.76 2.55
C ALA A 45 -9.26 6.39 3.87
N ASP A 46 -8.65 7.51 4.29
CA ASP A 46 -9.13 8.29 5.43
C ASP A 46 -10.51 8.88 5.11
N PRO A 47 -11.56 8.56 5.88
CA PRO A 47 -12.91 9.08 5.64
C PRO A 47 -13.01 10.62 5.65
N HIS A 48 -12.12 11.33 6.37
CA HIS A 48 -12.10 12.80 6.40
C HIS A 48 -11.46 13.43 5.14
N SER A 49 -10.85 12.59 4.32
CA SER A 49 -10.15 12.95 3.08
C SER A 49 -10.82 12.33 1.85
N VAL A 50 -11.91 11.59 2.04
CA VAL A 50 -12.74 11.04 0.97
C VAL A 50 -13.74 12.09 0.48
N LEU A 51 -13.85 12.23 -0.85
CA LEU A 51 -14.79 13.16 -1.49
C LEU A 51 -16.02 12.45 -2.08
N GLY A 52 -15.94 11.15 -2.33
CA GLY A 52 -17.02 10.35 -2.89
C GLY A 52 -17.04 10.30 -4.43
N VAL A 53 -17.66 9.24 -4.96
CA VAL A 53 -17.66 8.91 -6.40
C VAL A 53 -18.18 10.05 -7.28
N GLN A 54 -19.14 10.84 -6.82
CA GLN A 54 -19.75 11.92 -7.60
C GLN A 54 -18.72 12.94 -8.10
N THR A 55 -17.68 13.17 -7.31
CA THR A 55 -16.56 14.06 -7.65
C THR A 55 -15.76 13.56 -8.85
N CYS A 56 -15.71 12.25 -9.08
CA CYS A 56 -15.02 11.62 -10.20
C CYS A 56 -15.87 11.63 -11.50
N VAL A 57 -17.21 11.57 -11.37
CA VAL A 57 -18.14 11.32 -12.50
C VAL A 57 -18.00 12.34 -13.62
N LYS A 58 -17.76 13.62 -13.29
CA LYS A 58 -17.67 14.71 -14.28
C LYS A 58 -16.58 14.46 -15.33
N CYS A 59 -15.47 13.82 -14.93
CA CYS A 59 -14.33 13.54 -15.81
C CYS A 59 -14.22 12.06 -16.21
N HIS A 60 -14.79 11.15 -15.41
CA HIS A 60 -14.64 9.70 -15.54
C HIS A 60 -16.00 8.96 -15.63
N ALA A 61 -16.97 9.54 -16.34
CA ALA A 61 -18.31 8.97 -16.46
C ALA A 61 -18.29 7.53 -17.00
N SER A 62 -17.50 7.26 -18.05
CA SER A 62 -17.40 5.93 -18.66
C SER A 62 -16.81 4.88 -17.71
N GLU A 63 -15.79 5.26 -16.94
CA GLU A 63 -15.19 4.41 -15.91
C GLU A 63 -16.19 4.09 -14.79
N VAL A 64 -16.98 5.09 -14.36
CA VAL A 64 -18.03 4.91 -13.35
C VAL A 64 -19.12 3.95 -13.82
N GLU A 65 -19.53 4.00 -15.09
CA GLU A 65 -20.51 3.07 -15.64
C GLU A 65 -20.02 1.62 -15.71
N VAL A 66 -18.71 1.40 -15.87
CA VAL A 66 -18.12 0.08 -15.69
C VAL A 66 -18.14 -0.30 -14.21
N TRP A 67 -17.65 0.57 -13.33
CA TRP A 67 -17.54 0.31 -11.90
C TRP A 67 -18.88 -0.09 -11.25
N LYS A 68 -19.99 0.57 -11.61
CA LYS A 68 -21.34 0.27 -11.10
C LYS A 68 -21.76 -1.19 -11.30
N LYS A 69 -21.23 -1.86 -12.32
CA LYS A 69 -21.56 -3.26 -12.66
C LYS A 69 -20.70 -4.27 -11.91
N THR A 70 -19.71 -3.81 -11.16
CA THR A 70 -18.73 -4.67 -10.51
C THR A 70 -19.19 -5.13 -9.11
N PRO A 71 -18.69 -6.26 -8.59
CA PRO A 71 -18.93 -6.66 -7.22
C PRO A 71 -18.52 -5.58 -6.20
N HIS A 72 -17.48 -4.80 -6.50
CA HIS A 72 -17.01 -3.70 -5.66
C HIS A 72 -18.09 -2.65 -5.40
N SER A 73 -18.77 -2.17 -6.45
CA SER A 73 -19.90 -1.25 -6.31
C SER A 73 -21.09 -1.94 -5.63
N GLN A 74 -21.45 -3.13 -6.10
CA GLN A 74 -22.66 -3.85 -5.66
C GLN A 74 -22.62 -4.30 -4.19
N THR A 75 -21.42 -4.43 -3.61
CA THR A 75 -21.21 -4.80 -2.20
C THR A 75 -21.99 -3.88 -1.25
N PHE A 76 -22.20 -2.62 -1.61
CA PHE A 76 -22.95 -1.66 -0.80
C PHE A 76 -24.34 -2.17 -0.40
N GLU A 77 -25.05 -2.71 -1.39
CA GLU A 77 -26.43 -3.17 -1.26
C GLU A 77 -26.52 -4.65 -0.87
N GLN A 78 -25.49 -5.44 -1.17
CA GLN A 78 -25.59 -6.90 -1.08
C GLN A 78 -25.01 -7.48 0.21
N LEU A 79 -23.83 -7.04 0.66
CA LEU A 79 -23.04 -7.77 1.67
C LEU A 79 -23.79 -7.98 2.99
N HIS A 80 -24.35 -6.91 3.56
CA HIS A 80 -25.08 -6.93 4.83
C HIS A 80 -26.36 -7.81 4.82
N ARG A 81 -26.80 -8.26 3.63
CA ARG A 81 -27.96 -9.15 3.44
C ARG A 81 -27.56 -10.62 3.32
N ARG A 82 -26.28 -10.92 3.13
CA ARG A 82 -25.80 -12.30 2.97
C ARG A 82 -25.81 -13.05 4.31
N PRO A 83 -26.36 -14.27 4.39
CA PRO A 83 -26.36 -15.07 5.62
C PRO A 83 -24.95 -15.25 6.21
N GLU A 84 -23.96 -15.53 5.37
CA GLU A 84 -22.58 -15.77 5.79
C GLU A 84 -21.97 -14.51 6.43
N ALA A 85 -22.27 -13.32 5.88
CA ALA A 85 -21.78 -12.06 6.43
C ALA A 85 -22.39 -11.77 7.81
N ARG A 86 -23.68 -12.10 8.01
CA ARG A 86 -24.36 -11.97 9.31
C ARG A 86 -23.83 -12.94 10.34
N GLU A 87 -23.49 -14.16 9.93
CA GLU A 87 -22.88 -15.17 10.80
C GLU A 87 -21.50 -14.72 11.28
N ILE A 88 -20.65 -14.23 10.38
CA ILE A 88 -19.32 -13.67 10.71
C ILE A 88 -19.49 -12.49 11.68
N ALA A 89 -20.40 -11.56 11.39
CA ALA A 89 -20.65 -10.41 12.26
C ALA A 89 -21.13 -10.83 13.65
N ALA A 90 -22.01 -11.83 13.75
CA ALA A 90 -22.49 -12.35 15.03
C ALA A 90 -21.34 -12.99 15.85
N LYS A 91 -20.46 -13.77 15.23
CA LYS A 91 -19.28 -14.37 15.88
C LYS A 91 -18.31 -13.32 16.42
N LEU A 92 -18.21 -12.18 15.74
CA LEU A 92 -17.36 -11.05 16.13
C LEU A 92 -18.07 -10.04 17.04
N ASN A 93 -19.33 -10.28 17.42
CA ASN A 93 -20.16 -9.33 18.17
C ASN A 93 -20.27 -7.94 17.50
N VAL A 94 -20.31 -7.91 16.16
CA VAL A 94 -20.44 -6.70 15.35
C VAL A 94 -21.91 -6.45 15.03
N SER A 95 -22.44 -5.33 15.52
CA SER A 95 -23.84 -4.95 15.33
C SER A 95 -24.15 -4.44 13.92
N SER A 96 -23.17 -3.81 13.24
CA SER A 96 -23.36 -3.34 11.86
C SER A 96 -22.08 -3.38 11.02
N ILE A 97 -22.15 -4.19 9.96
CA ILE A 97 -21.13 -4.34 8.91
C ILE A 97 -20.82 -3.01 8.19
N LYS A 98 -21.76 -2.05 8.16
CA LYS A 98 -21.58 -0.76 7.47
C LYS A 98 -20.93 0.33 8.32
N TYR A 99 -20.79 0.11 9.63
CA TYR A 99 -20.20 1.10 10.56
C TYR A 99 -18.95 0.58 11.25
N ASP A 100 -18.81 -0.74 11.40
CA ASP A 100 -17.63 -1.31 12.03
C ASP A 100 -16.38 -1.18 11.15
N GLY A 101 -15.34 -0.56 11.71
CA GLY A 101 -14.06 -0.26 11.06
C GLY A 101 -13.41 -1.46 10.37
N ARG A 102 -13.63 -2.68 10.86
CA ARG A 102 -13.03 -3.88 10.29
C ARG A 102 -13.63 -4.29 8.95
N CYS A 103 -14.95 -4.34 8.86
CA CYS A 103 -15.64 -4.73 7.64
C CYS A 103 -15.52 -3.63 6.57
N VAL A 104 -15.63 -2.37 6.99
CA VAL A 104 -15.56 -1.21 6.10
C VAL A 104 -14.19 -1.00 5.47
N ALA A 105 -13.10 -1.38 6.14
CA ALA A 105 -11.75 -1.29 5.59
C ALA A 105 -11.58 -2.03 4.24
N CYS A 106 -12.38 -3.07 3.99
CA CYS A 106 -12.29 -3.88 2.77
C CYS A 106 -13.52 -3.80 1.86
N HIS A 107 -14.72 -3.55 2.39
CA HIS A 107 -15.97 -3.69 1.65
C HIS A 107 -16.69 -2.39 1.31
N TYR A 108 -16.30 -1.29 1.95
CA TYR A 108 -17.00 -0.02 1.84
C TYR A 108 -16.03 1.13 1.61
N THR A 109 -16.57 2.25 1.14
CA THR A 109 -15.90 3.55 1.24
C THR A 109 -16.68 4.38 2.23
N GLN A 110 -15.98 4.91 3.23
CA GLN A 110 -16.57 5.79 4.22
C GLN A 110 -16.18 7.24 3.94
N GLN A 111 -17.05 8.15 4.34
CA GLN A 111 -16.82 9.58 4.31
C GLN A 111 -17.27 10.18 5.63
N ALA A 112 -16.51 11.14 6.15
CA ALA A 112 -16.95 12.00 7.22
C ALA A 112 -17.81 13.12 6.64
N ASP A 113 -19.01 13.33 7.19
CA ASP A 113 -19.91 14.41 6.77
C ASP A 113 -19.72 15.64 7.69
N PRO A 114 -19.12 16.75 7.21
CA PRO A 114 -18.96 17.95 8.01
C PRO A 114 -20.29 18.59 8.43
N ALA A 115 -21.36 18.43 7.65
CA ALA A 115 -22.68 18.95 7.99
C ALA A 115 -23.34 18.15 9.13
N ALA A 116 -22.93 16.89 9.31
CA ALA A 116 -23.35 16.01 10.40
C ALA A 116 -22.30 15.93 11.53
N GLY A 117 -21.52 17.00 11.76
CA GLY A 117 -20.54 17.04 12.85
C GLY A 117 -19.38 16.06 12.68
N ASN A 118 -18.97 15.81 11.44
CA ASN A 118 -17.95 14.84 11.05
C ASN A 118 -18.30 13.37 11.35
N GLN A 119 -19.60 13.03 11.39
CA GLN A 119 -20.02 11.64 11.49
C GLN A 119 -19.51 10.83 10.29
N VAL A 120 -18.83 9.72 10.57
CA VAL A 120 -18.33 8.80 9.54
C VAL A 120 -19.39 7.75 9.21
N SER A 121 -19.69 7.59 7.92
CA SER A 121 -20.62 6.56 7.44
C SER A 121 -20.18 5.98 6.10
N ALA A 122 -20.60 4.75 5.80
CA ALA A 122 -20.38 4.15 4.48
C ALA A 122 -21.27 4.84 3.44
N ILE A 123 -20.64 5.44 2.42
CA ILE A 123 -21.34 6.14 1.33
C ILE A 123 -21.44 5.30 0.05
N SER A 124 -20.61 4.27 -0.07
CA SER A 124 -20.62 3.34 -1.20
C SER A 124 -19.96 2.02 -0.83
N GLY A 125 -19.99 1.06 -1.75
CA GLY A 125 -19.10 -0.11 -1.71
C GLY A 125 -17.64 0.33 -1.92
N VAL A 126 -16.80 -0.61 -2.33
CA VAL A 126 -15.42 -0.30 -2.74
C VAL A 126 -15.48 0.63 -3.96
N SER A 127 -14.95 1.85 -3.82
CA SER A 127 -15.10 2.95 -4.77
C SER A 127 -13.80 3.27 -5.50
N CYS A 128 -13.81 4.36 -6.28
CA CYS A 128 -12.62 4.94 -6.91
C CYS A 128 -11.49 5.16 -5.88
N GLU A 129 -11.83 5.78 -4.74
CA GLU A 129 -10.87 6.19 -3.72
C GLU A 129 -10.32 5.00 -2.91
N SER A 130 -11.01 3.86 -2.92
CA SER A 130 -10.47 2.62 -2.35
C SER A 130 -9.23 2.11 -3.09
N CYS A 131 -9.13 2.40 -4.40
CA CYS A 131 -8.00 2.00 -5.25
C CYS A 131 -7.04 3.16 -5.54
N HIS A 132 -7.58 4.35 -5.79
CA HIS A 132 -6.84 5.55 -6.21
C HIS A 132 -6.41 6.46 -5.05
N GLY A 133 -6.77 6.13 -3.80
CA GLY A 133 -6.50 6.98 -2.63
C GLY A 133 -7.62 8.00 -2.39
N ALA A 134 -7.69 8.53 -1.17
CA ALA A 134 -8.66 9.55 -0.77
C ALA A 134 -8.41 10.85 -1.54
N ALA A 135 -9.42 11.43 -2.19
CA ALA A 135 -9.22 12.40 -3.26
C ALA A 135 -8.95 13.84 -2.80
N LYS A 136 -9.23 14.18 -1.55
CA LYS A 136 -9.21 15.56 -1.05
C LYS A 136 -7.93 16.34 -1.38
N ASP A 137 -6.77 15.72 -1.21
CA ASP A 137 -5.49 16.43 -1.32
C ASP A 137 -4.88 16.37 -2.73
N TRP A 138 -5.42 15.54 -3.64
CA TRP A 138 -4.86 15.39 -4.99
C TRP A 138 -5.82 15.68 -6.13
N LEU A 139 -7.14 15.79 -5.90
CA LEU A 139 -8.12 15.98 -6.96
C LEU A 139 -7.86 17.27 -7.76
N ASP A 140 -7.61 18.38 -7.06
CA ASP A 140 -7.41 19.68 -7.71
C ASP A 140 -6.13 19.68 -8.54
N ILE A 141 -5.07 19.05 -8.02
CA ILE A 141 -3.82 18.82 -8.74
C ILE A 141 -4.06 17.93 -9.96
N HIS A 142 -4.88 16.88 -9.82
CA HIS A 142 -5.09 15.87 -10.86
C HIS A 142 -5.69 16.44 -12.15
N HIS A 143 -6.57 17.44 -12.04
CA HIS A 143 -7.30 18.01 -13.17
C HIS A 143 -6.77 19.38 -13.64
N ASP A 144 -5.75 19.93 -12.99
CA ASP A 144 -5.03 21.11 -13.52
C ASP A 144 -4.16 20.66 -14.69
N TYR A 145 -4.30 21.23 -15.89
CA TYR A 145 -3.45 20.89 -17.05
C TYR A 145 -2.48 22.02 -17.40
N GLY A 146 -2.30 23.00 -16.51
CA GLY A 146 -1.46 24.18 -16.72
C GLY A 146 -2.27 25.45 -16.96
N GLY A 147 -3.43 25.57 -16.29
CA GLY A 147 -4.32 26.73 -16.38
C GLY A 147 -5.67 26.47 -17.05
N SER A 148 -6.56 27.48 -17.02
CA SER A 148 -7.99 27.34 -17.33
C SER A 148 -8.35 26.99 -18.78
N GLN A 149 -7.42 27.18 -19.71
CA GLN A 149 -7.60 26.84 -21.14
C GLN A 149 -6.85 25.57 -21.54
N ALA A 150 -6.00 25.04 -20.65
CA ALA A 150 -5.24 23.84 -20.93
C ALA A 150 -6.13 22.60 -20.81
N THR A 151 -5.92 21.66 -21.72
CA THR A 151 -6.56 20.35 -21.74
C THR A 151 -5.51 19.28 -21.55
N ARG A 152 -5.94 18.06 -21.25
CA ARG A 152 -5.04 16.91 -21.18
C ARG A 152 -4.22 16.72 -22.47
N GLU A 153 -4.79 17.06 -23.63
CA GLU A 153 -4.14 16.95 -24.93
C GLU A 153 -3.13 18.08 -25.20
N SER A 154 -3.30 19.26 -24.59
CA SER A 154 -2.44 20.44 -24.76
C SER A 154 -1.45 20.64 -23.62
N GLU A 155 -1.52 19.80 -22.59
CA GLU A 155 -0.59 19.82 -21.45
C GLU A 155 0.86 19.59 -21.89
N SER A 156 1.77 20.44 -21.41
CA SER A 156 3.20 20.27 -21.68
C SER A 156 3.78 19.04 -20.96
N PRO A 157 4.81 18.37 -21.51
CA PRO A 157 5.45 17.24 -20.84
C PRO A 157 5.97 17.55 -19.43
N ALA A 158 6.53 18.75 -19.22
CA ALA A 158 7.04 19.20 -17.93
C ALA A 158 5.92 19.38 -16.90
N HIS A 159 4.82 20.04 -17.30
CA HIS A 159 3.65 20.19 -16.43
C HIS A 159 3.05 18.83 -16.07
N ARG A 160 2.91 17.93 -17.06
CA ARG A 160 2.40 16.58 -16.84
C ARG A 160 3.21 15.81 -15.83
N GLN A 161 4.54 15.87 -15.93
CA GLN A 161 5.42 15.22 -14.97
C GLN A 161 5.20 15.78 -13.56
N GLN A 162 5.27 17.10 -13.42
CA GLN A 162 5.10 17.78 -12.12
C GLN A 162 3.74 17.46 -11.49
N ARG A 163 2.67 17.48 -12.29
CA ARG A 163 1.32 17.15 -11.85
C ARG A 163 1.23 15.72 -11.33
N LEU A 164 1.74 14.76 -12.09
CA LEU A 164 1.70 13.35 -11.70
C LEU A 164 2.48 13.11 -10.40
N GLU A 165 3.68 13.68 -10.29
CA GLU A 165 4.50 13.62 -9.08
C GLU A 165 3.78 14.25 -7.88
N ASN A 166 3.20 15.44 -8.06
CA ASN A 166 2.46 16.13 -7.00
C ASN A 166 1.18 15.39 -6.60
N SER A 167 0.41 14.85 -7.55
CA SER A 167 -0.77 14.04 -7.23
C SER A 167 -0.37 12.81 -6.42
N ILE A 168 0.71 12.11 -6.81
CA ILE A 168 1.21 10.93 -6.10
C ILE A 168 1.70 11.31 -4.69
N ALA A 169 2.45 12.40 -4.56
CA ALA A 169 2.93 12.89 -3.27
C ALA A 169 1.78 13.26 -2.31
N ASN A 170 0.63 13.68 -2.82
CA ASN A 170 -0.58 13.97 -2.06
C ASN A 170 -1.54 12.76 -1.96
N GLY A 171 -1.04 11.54 -2.17
CA GLY A 171 -1.77 10.31 -1.89
C GLY A 171 -2.50 9.68 -3.08
N MET A 172 -2.42 10.26 -4.28
CA MET A 172 -2.99 9.64 -5.48
C MET A 172 -2.24 8.35 -5.80
N ARG A 173 -2.95 7.24 -5.78
CA ARG A 173 -2.46 5.99 -6.37
C ARG A 173 -2.78 6.05 -7.87
N ASN A 174 -1.80 6.55 -8.62
CA ASN A 174 -1.91 6.71 -10.07
C ASN A 174 -1.64 5.38 -10.83
N PRO A 175 -2.48 5.01 -11.83
CA PRO A 175 -2.31 3.78 -12.60
C PRO A 175 -1.09 3.77 -13.56
N HIS A 176 -0.30 4.84 -13.59
CA HIS A 176 1.01 4.86 -14.22
C HIS A 176 1.96 3.85 -13.55
N ASN A 177 2.04 3.83 -12.22
CA ASN A 177 2.78 2.82 -11.48
C ASN A 177 1.88 1.63 -11.15
N LEU A 178 2.05 0.54 -11.90
CA LEU A 178 1.20 -0.65 -11.80
C LEU A 178 1.35 -1.42 -10.48
N TYR A 179 2.50 -1.30 -9.81
CA TYR A 179 2.68 -1.90 -8.49
C TYR A 179 1.85 -1.21 -7.44
N ARG A 180 1.77 0.13 -7.44
CA ARG A 180 0.87 0.85 -6.53
C ARG A 180 -0.58 0.42 -6.71
N MET A 181 -1.01 0.06 -7.92
CA MET A 181 -2.37 -0.46 -8.16
C MET A 181 -2.53 -1.86 -7.61
N ALA A 182 -1.53 -2.72 -7.82
CA ALA A 182 -1.52 -4.07 -7.29
C ALA A 182 -1.67 -4.06 -5.76
N GLN A 183 -0.91 -3.22 -5.05
CA GLN A 183 -1.01 -3.06 -3.60
C GLN A 183 -2.43 -2.69 -3.13
N SER A 184 -3.11 -1.77 -3.84
CA SER A 184 -4.49 -1.41 -3.52
C SER A 184 -5.44 -2.61 -3.58
N CYS A 185 -5.22 -3.54 -4.53
CA CYS A 185 -5.99 -4.78 -4.60
C CYS A 185 -5.64 -5.73 -3.46
N TYR A 186 -4.35 -5.99 -3.24
CA TYR A 186 -3.90 -6.99 -2.28
C TYR A 186 -4.11 -6.59 -0.82
N ARG A 187 -4.27 -5.29 -0.51
CA ARG A 187 -4.69 -4.81 0.81
C ARG A 187 -5.95 -5.53 1.31
N CYS A 188 -6.96 -5.65 0.45
CA CYS A 188 -8.22 -6.31 0.80
C CYS A 188 -8.19 -7.80 0.44
N HIS A 189 -7.63 -8.17 -0.71
CA HIS A 189 -7.67 -9.57 -1.19
C HIS A 189 -6.70 -10.52 -0.46
N THR A 190 -5.89 -10.02 0.47
CA THR A 190 -5.07 -10.82 1.38
C THR A 190 -5.75 -11.07 2.73
N VAL A 191 -6.63 -10.16 3.17
CA VAL A 191 -7.32 -10.19 4.49
C VAL A 191 -6.32 -10.40 5.63
N GLY A 192 -5.59 -9.34 6.01
CA GLY A 192 -4.55 -9.38 7.04
C GLY A 192 -5.05 -9.28 8.49
N ASP A 193 -6.22 -9.83 8.79
CA ASP A 193 -6.88 -9.70 10.10
C ASP A 193 -7.08 -11.09 10.74
N GLU A 194 -6.34 -11.34 11.83
CA GLU A 194 -6.30 -12.65 12.49
C GLU A 194 -7.62 -13.04 13.15
N GLU A 195 -8.25 -12.10 13.87
CA GLU A 195 -9.49 -12.37 14.59
C GLU A 195 -10.68 -12.49 13.63
N LEU A 196 -10.70 -11.73 12.54
CA LEU A 196 -11.71 -11.86 11.48
C LEU A 196 -11.76 -13.28 10.92
N VAL A 197 -10.58 -13.89 10.77
CA VAL A 197 -10.44 -15.24 10.24
C VAL A 197 -10.67 -16.29 11.33
N ASN A 198 -9.94 -16.22 12.44
CA ASN A 198 -9.97 -17.28 13.46
C ASN A 198 -11.27 -17.30 14.27
N VAL A 199 -11.83 -16.13 14.60
CA VAL A 199 -13.08 -16.01 15.37
C VAL A 199 -14.26 -15.85 14.43
N GLY A 200 -14.17 -14.92 13.48
CA GLY A 200 -15.26 -14.64 12.55
C GLY A 200 -15.53 -15.77 11.55
N GLY A 201 -14.51 -16.58 11.23
CA GLY A 201 -14.61 -17.62 10.20
C GLY A 201 -14.54 -17.06 8.77
N HIS A 202 -14.08 -15.82 8.60
CA HIS A 202 -13.80 -15.27 7.28
C HIS A 202 -12.60 -16.01 6.63
N THR A 203 -12.53 -16.05 5.30
CA THR A 203 -11.36 -16.60 4.62
C THR A 203 -10.15 -15.67 4.75
N ALA A 204 -8.94 -16.22 4.91
CA ALA A 204 -7.70 -15.45 4.86
C ALA A 204 -7.33 -15.08 3.41
N GLY A 205 -8.13 -14.19 2.83
CA GLY A 205 -7.98 -13.66 1.49
C GLY A 205 -8.66 -14.48 0.41
N SER A 206 -8.69 -13.89 -0.79
CA SER A 206 -9.12 -14.56 -2.02
C SER A 206 -7.96 -15.42 -2.55
N LEU A 207 -8.00 -16.73 -2.30
CA LEU A 207 -6.88 -17.64 -2.61
C LEU A 207 -6.59 -17.80 -4.11
N ASP A 208 -7.57 -17.49 -4.95
CA ASP A 208 -7.51 -17.50 -6.42
C ASP A 208 -7.38 -16.08 -7.01
N PHE A 209 -7.10 -15.07 -6.17
CA PHE A 209 -6.87 -13.72 -6.65
C PHE A 209 -5.55 -13.61 -7.41
N GLU A 210 -5.67 -13.16 -8.65
CA GLU A 210 -4.54 -12.79 -9.49
C GLU A 210 -4.92 -11.49 -10.22
N MET A 211 -4.02 -10.51 -10.16
CA MET A 211 -4.29 -9.13 -10.57
C MET A 211 -4.78 -9.03 -12.01
N VAL A 212 -4.17 -9.72 -12.98
CA VAL A 212 -4.56 -9.61 -14.39
C VAL A 212 -5.95 -10.17 -14.64
N THR A 213 -6.24 -11.39 -14.19
CA THR A 213 -7.53 -12.06 -14.40
C THR A 213 -8.70 -11.26 -13.82
N TRP A 214 -8.56 -10.77 -12.59
CA TRP A 214 -9.63 -10.02 -11.93
C TRP A 214 -9.72 -8.59 -12.45
N SER A 215 -8.59 -7.92 -12.67
CA SER A 215 -8.62 -6.53 -13.15
C SER A 215 -9.14 -6.41 -14.57
N GLN A 216 -8.69 -7.27 -15.48
CA GLN A 216 -9.06 -7.18 -16.89
C GLN A 216 -10.45 -7.73 -17.19
N GLY A 217 -10.94 -8.64 -16.35
CA GLY A 217 -12.29 -9.21 -16.46
C GLY A 217 -13.37 -8.36 -15.81
N LEU A 218 -13.16 -7.93 -14.57
CA LEU A 218 -14.21 -7.33 -13.75
C LEU A 218 -14.13 -5.81 -13.65
N VAL A 219 -12.93 -5.22 -13.61
CA VAL A 219 -12.75 -3.78 -13.28
C VAL A 219 -11.97 -3.01 -14.35
N ARG A 220 -11.89 -3.52 -15.59
CA ARG A 220 -11.17 -2.84 -16.68
C ARG A 220 -11.89 -1.55 -17.03
N HIS A 221 -11.22 -0.41 -16.90
CA HIS A 221 -11.79 0.91 -17.17
C HIS A 221 -10.81 1.85 -17.91
N ASN A 222 -10.19 1.35 -18.98
CA ASN A 222 -9.10 2.04 -19.68
C ASN A 222 -9.61 3.03 -20.76
N PHE A 223 -10.43 4.00 -20.41
CA PHE A 223 -10.98 4.96 -21.37
C PHE A 223 -10.04 6.15 -21.67
N VAL A 224 -9.07 6.41 -20.78
CA VAL A 224 -8.07 7.48 -20.95
C VAL A 224 -7.28 7.34 -22.26
N ARG A 225 -7.09 6.12 -22.78
CA ARG A 225 -6.32 5.87 -24.02
C ARG A 225 -7.07 6.22 -25.29
N SER A 226 -8.39 6.31 -25.22
CA SER A 226 -9.30 6.56 -26.34
C SER A 226 -10.08 7.85 -26.16
N ASN A 227 -9.68 8.70 -25.22
CA ASN A 227 -10.35 9.95 -24.84
C ASN A 227 -11.83 9.72 -24.52
N GLY A 228 -12.14 8.68 -23.73
CA GLY A 228 -13.50 8.38 -23.30
C GLY A 228 -14.29 7.45 -24.24
N LYS A 229 -13.78 7.15 -25.44
CA LYS A 229 -14.57 6.47 -26.50
C LYS A 229 -14.73 4.96 -26.30
N SER A 230 -13.70 4.29 -25.81
CA SER A 230 -13.65 2.82 -25.74
C SER A 230 -12.87 2.35 -24.52
N ASN A 231 -13.34 1.25 -23.91
CA ASN A 231 -12.66 0.59 -22.81
C ASN A 231 -11.52 -0.29 -23.34
N GLU A 232 -10.36 0.32 -23.56
CA GLU A 232 -9.25 -0.33 -24.28
C GLU A 232 -8.65 -1.53 -23.53
N ALA A 233 -8.36 -2.60 -24.27
CA ALA A 233 -7.59 -3.71 -23.73
C ALA A 233 -6.15 -3.25 -23.39
N SER A 234 -5.56 -3.81 -22.35
CA SER A 234 -4.14 -3.59 -22.06
C SER A 234 -3.26 -4.33 -23.08
N THR A 235 -2.22 -3.66 -23.57
CA THR A 235 -1.18 -4.26 -24.41
C THR A 235 -0.51 -5.43 -23.70
N LYS A 236 0.06 -6.38 -24.44
CA LYS A 236 0.81 -7.52 -23.86
C LYS A 236 1.91 -7.06 -22.89
N GLN A 237 2.68 -6.04 -23.26
CA GLN A 237 3.76 -5.49 -22.43
C GLN A 237 3.23 -5.01 -21.08
N ARG A 238 2.20 -4.15 -21.08
CA ARG A 238 1.50 -3.74 -19.86
C ARG A 238 0.96 -4.92 -19.04
N LEU A 239 0.37 -5.94 -19.68
CA LEU A 239 -0.13 -7.12 -18.96
C LEU A 239 0.99 -7.91 -18.28
N ARG A 240 2.19 -7.98 -18.87
CA ARG A 240 3.36 -8.59 -18.22
C ARG A 240 3.77 -7.81 -16.98
N VAL A 241 3.83 -6.47 -17.06
CA VAL A 241 4.13 -5.62 -15.91
C VAL A 241 3.07 -5.79 -14.82
N MET A 242 1.78 -5.79 -15.18
CA MET A 242 0.68 -6.05 -14.23
C MET A 242 0.83 -7.39 -13.54
N PHE A 243 1.15 -8.45 -14.30
CA PHE A 243 1.33 -9.79 -13.76
C PHE A 243 2.46 -9.83 -12.73
N VAL A 244 3.65 -9.32 -13.08
CA VAL A 244 4.80 -9.31 -12.17
C VAL A 244 4.56 -8.40 -10.96
N ALA A 245 4.01 -7.20 -11.18
CA ALA A 245 3.66 -6.29 -10.10
C ALA A 245 2.66 -6.91 -9.12
N GLY A 246 1.69 -7.67 -9.63
CA GLY A 246 0.76 -8.47 -8.83
C GLY A 246 1.47 -9.54 -7.99
N LEU A 247 2.44 -10.27 -8.55
CA LEU A 247 3.22 -11.25 -7.80
C LEU A 247 4.02 -10.61 -6.65
N ILE A 248 4.63 -9.45 -6.89
CA ILE A 248 5.38 -8.71 -5.86
C ILE A 248 4.43 -8.23 -4.76
N ALA A 249 3.29 -7.65 -5.11
CA ALA A 249 2.31 -7.15 -4.15
C ALA A 249 1.66 -8.28 -3.32
N ASP A 250 1.45 -9.46 -3.90
CA ASP A 250 0.95 -10.64 -3.18
C ASP A 250 1.94 -11.08 -2.10
N LEU A 251 3.25 -11.13 -2.42
CA LEU A 251 4.28 -11.47 -1.44
C LEU A 251 4.34 -10.41 -0.33
N GLU A 252 4.44 -9.13 -0.71
CA GLU A 252 4.48 -8.01 0.23
C GLU A 252 3.28 -8.03 1.20
N SER A 253 2.06 -8.09 0.68
CA SER A 253 0.85 -8.13 1.50
C SER A 253 0.77 -9.40 2.35
N SER A 254 1.23 -10.54 1.83
CA SER A 254 1.28 -11.78 2.61
C SER A 254 2.28 -11.70 3.75
N LEU A 255 3.44 -11.06 3.58
CA LEU A 255 4.40 -10.84 4.67
C LEU A 255 3.81 -9.97 5.77
N ARG A 256 3.09 -8.89 5.40
CA ARG A 256 2.36 -8.07 6.38
C ARG A 256 1.32 -8.88 7.15
N ALA A 257 0.58 -9.75 6.47
CA ALA A 257 -0.40 -10.62 7.12
C ALA A 257 0.26 -11.69 8.03
N VAL A 258 1.43 -12.24 7.66
CA VAL A 258 2.19 -13.13 8.55
C VAL A 258 2.72 -12.34 9.76
N ALA A 259 3.12 -11.09 9.57
CA ALA A 259 3.59 -10.22 10.65
C ALA A 259 2.51 -9.94 11.70
N SER A 260 1.23 -9.88 11.30
CA SER A 260 0.10 -9.70 12.22
C SER A 260 -0.38 -10.99 12.89
N ALA A 261 0.10 -12.17 12.48
CA ALA A 261 -0.31 -13.44 13.08
C ALA A 261 0.35 -13.66 14.45
N THR A 262 -0.47 -13.92 15.47
CA THR A 262 -0.01 -14.16 16.84
C THR A 262 -0.07 -15.63 17.24
N VAL A 263 -0.97 -16.42 16.63
CA VAL A 263 -1.17 -17.84 16.96
C VAL A 263 -1.07 -18.75 15.74
N LYS A 264 -0.72 -20.03 15.98
CA LYS A 264 -0.63 -21.05 14.92
C LYS A 264 -2.00 -21.65 14.65
N ASP A 265 -2.89 -20.84 14.11
CA ASP A 265 -4.26 -21.23 13.74
C ASP A 265 -4.51 -20.97 12.24
N THR A 266 -5.77 -21.08 11.81
CA THR A 266 -6.24 -20.99 10.43
C THR A 266 -5.68 -19.76 9.71
N PHE A 267 -5.73 -18.58 10.33
CA PHE A 267 -5.14 -17.36 9.79
C PHE A 267 -3.64 -17.53 9.55
N GLY A 268 -2.86 -17.71 10.62
CA GLY A 268 -1.40 -17.76 10.58
C GLY A 268 -0.86 -18.83 9.62
N VAL A 269 -1.48 -20.01 9.60
CA VAL A 269 -1.12 -21.09 8.66
C VAL A 269 -1.43 -20.71 7.22
N THR A 270 -2.59 -20.09 6.96
CA THR A 270 -3.03 -19.76 5.61
C THR A 270 -2.18 -18.64 5.00
N VAL A 271 -1.92 -17.57 5.75
CA VAL A 271 -1.12 -16.44 5.26
C VAL A 271 0.36 -16.81 5.12
N ALA A 272 0.91 -17.67 5.99
CA ALA A 272 2.27 -18.19 5.83
C ALA A 272 2.41 -19.06 4.57
N LYS A 273 1.44 -19.95 4.32
CA LYS A 273 1.39 -20.73 3.07
C LYS A 273 1.23 -19.83 1.84
N ARG A 274 0.48 -18.73 1.96
CA ARG A 274 0.32 -17.76 0.86
C ARG A 274 1.64 -17.05 0.56
N ALA A 275 2.35 -16.56 1.57
CA ALA A 275 3.67 -15.94 1.41
C ALA A 275 4.67 -16.88 0.73
N ASP A 276 4.76 -18.13 1.18
CA ASP A 276 5.63 -19.15 0.57
C ASP A 276 5.27 -19.44 -0.90
N ARG A 277 3.97 -19.55 -1.22
CA ARG A 277 3.52 -19.71 -2.62
C ARG A 277 3.87 -18.49 -3.47
N ALA A 278 3.67 -17.28 -2.97
CA ALA A 278 4.00 -16.04 -3.67
C ALA A 278 5.51 -15.96 -3.97
N ALA A 279 6.36 -16.25 -2.98
CA ALA A 279 7.81 -16.31 -3.15
C ALA A 279 8.24 -17.37 -4.17
N LYS A 280 7.63 -18.57 -4.16
CA LYS A 280 7.88 -19.61 -5.17
C LYS A 280 7.48 -19.18 -6.59
N ARG A 281 6.36 -18.48 -6.74
CA ARG A 281 5.93 -17.91 -8.04
C ARG A 281 6.93 -16.86 -8.52
N LEU A 282 7.38 -15.96 -7.66
CA LEU A 282 8.43 -14.98 -7.96
C LEU A 282 9.75 -15.65 -8.34
N LYS A 283 10.18 -16.70 -7.63
CA LYS A 283 11.37 -17.48 -7.98
C LYS A 283 11.25 -18.12 -9.36
N SER A 284 10.08 -18.66 -9.69
CA SER A 284 9.80 -19.23 -11.01
C SER A 284 9.81 -18.17 -12.12
N ALA A 285 9.29 -16.96 -11.86
CA ALA A 285 9.37 -15.83 -12.77
C ALA A 285 10.83 -15.37 -12.95
N GLN A 286 11.57 -15.23 -11.86
CA GLN A 286 12.98 -14.84 -11.88
C GLN A 286 13.84 -15.80 -12.71
N GLY A 287 13.65 -17.11 -12.56
CA GLY A 287 14.39 -18.10 -13.35
C GLY A 287 14.13 -18.04 -14.86
N LYS A 288 13.08 -17.32 -15.31
CA LYS A 288 12.78 -17.11 -16.73
C LYS A 288 13.19 -15.74 -17.22
N LEU A 289 13.13 -14.75 -16.34
CA LEU A 289 13.31 -13.34 -16.67
C LEU A 289 14.73 -12.84 -16.42
N ASN A 290 15.44 -13.45 -15.46
CA ASN A 290 16.71 -12.94 -14.95
C ASN A 290 16.67 -11.43 -14.64
N ASN A 291 15.59 -10.97 -14.01
CA ASN A 291 15.34 -9.55 -13.77
C ASN A 291 15.95 -9.12 -12.43
N ARG A 292 16.62 -7.96 -12.42
CA ARG A 292 17.31 -7.46 -11.23
C ARG A 292 16.37 -7.22 -10.04
N ARG A 293 15.20 -6.64 -10.27
CA ARG A 293 14.23 -6.31 -9.21
C ARG A 293 13.61 -7.55 -8.58
N LEU A 294 13.31 -8.57 -9.37
CA LEU A 294 12.86 -9.85 -8.85
C LEU A 294 13.94 -10.56 -8.02
N ALA A 295 15.22 -10.47 -8.41
CA ALA A 295 16.32 -10.99 -7.62
C ALA A 295 16.43 -10.29 -6.25
N GLU A 296 16.30 -8.96 -6.22
CA GLU A 296 16.29 -8.16 -4.98
C GLU A 296 15.13 -8.57 -4.07
N VAL A 297 13.89 -8.67 -4.57
CA VAL A 297 12.73 -9.14 -3.80
C VAL A 297 12.99 -10.51 -3.16
N LEU A 298 13.58 -11.44 -3.92
CA LEU A 298 13.88 -12.80 -3.43
C LEU A 298 15.01 -12.82 -2.41
N ALA A 299 15.99 -11.92 -2.52
CA ALA A 299 17.04 -11.76 -1.53
C ALA A 299 16.48 -11.24 -0.20
N VAL A 300 15.61 -10.22 -0.23
CA VAL A 300 14.90 -9.71 0.95
C VAL A 300 14.10 -10.83 1.61
N TYR A 301 13.29 -11.55 0.85
CA TYR A 301 12.53 -12.69 1.37
C TYR A 301 13.42 -13.80 1.95
N GLY A 302 14.55 -14.10 1.30
CA GLY A 302 15.52 -15.10 1.76
C GLY A 302 16.23 -14.74 3.07
N SER A 303 16.26 -13.46 3.44
CA SER A 303 16.88 -12.97 4.67
C SER A 303 16.00 -13.14 5.92
N ILE A 304 14.68 -13.37 5.73
CA ILE A 304 13.72 -13.47 6.84
C ILE A 304 13.28 -14.91 7.13
N LYS A 305 12.63 -15.09 8.29
CA LYS A 305 11.99 -16.35 8.69
C LYS A 305 10.49 -16.15 8.80
N LEU A 306 9.71 -16.97 8.09
CA LEU A 306 8.25 -17.03 8.25
C LEU A 306 7.89 -17.78 9.54
N LYS A 307 7.82 -17.06 10.66
CA LYS A 307 7.41 -17.62 11.96
C LYS A 307 6.59 -16.60 12.76
N LEU A 308 5.77 -17.10 13.66
CA LEU A 308 5.04 -16.27 14.64
C LEU A 308 6.02 -15.50 15.53
N GLY A 309 5.59 -14.33 15.99
CA GLY A 309 6.41 -13.45 16.83
C GLY A 309 7.61 -12.82 16.09
N ASN A 310 7.61 -12.84 14.75
CA ASN A 310 8.64 -12.20 13.93
C ASN A 310 8.14 -10.94 13.21
N ALA A 311 7.20 -10.21 13.83
CA ALA A 311 6.49 -9.10 13.21
C ALA A 311 7.43 -8.00 12.66
N GLY A 312 8.41 -7.56 13.45
CA GLY A 312 9.36 -6.51 13.05
C GLY A 312 10.11 -6.84 11.75
N PRO A 313 10.88 -7.93 11.68
CA PRO A 313 11.59 -8.32 10.45
C PRO A 313 10.67 -8.57 9.25
N LEU A 314 9.48 -9.14 9.47
CA LEU A 314 8.51 -9.38 8.39
C LEU A 314 7.94 -8.08 7.82
N SER A 315 7.58 -7.13 8.68
CA SER A 315 7.11 -5.80 8.27
C SER A 315 8.20 -5.01 7.56
N ALA A 316 9.44 -5.03 8.07
CA ALA A 316 10.57 -4.37 7.43
C ALA A 316 10.86 -4.94 6.02
N ALA A 317 10.83 -6.27 5.88
CA ALA A 317 10.97 -6.92 4.58
C ALA A 317 9.82 -6.56 3.62
N ALA A 318 8.58 -6.44 4.14
CA ALA A 318 7.45 -6.01 3.33
C ALA A 318 7.59 -4.56 2.86
N ASP A 319 8.11 -3.66 3.70
CA ASP A 319 8.37 -2.26 3.33
C ASP A 319 9.48 -2.16 2.25
N GLU A 320 10.56 -2.94 2.39
CA GLU A 320 11.63 -2.98 1.38
C GLU A 320 11.13 -3.57 0.05
N ILE A 321 10.36 -4.67 0.08
CA ILE A 321 9.75 -5.24 -1.12
C ILE A 321 8.79 -4.24 -1.78
N ALA A 322 8.09 -3.40 -1.01
CA ALA A 322 7.25 -2.35 -1.57
C ALA A 322 8.04 -1.31 -2.34
N GLN A 323 9.17 -0.86 -1.81
CA GLN A 323 10.06 0.07 -2.50
C GLN A 323 10.60 -0.56 -3.81
N ILE A 324 11.03 -1.82 -3.77
CA ILE A 324 11.49 -2.55 -4.96
C ILE A 324 10.36 -2.70 -5.99
N GLY A 325 9.12 -2.97 -5.54
CA GLY A 325 7.95 -3.07 -6.41
C GLY A 325 7.62 -1.76 -7.13
N VAL A 326 7.69 -0.62 -6.42
CA VAL A 326 7.53 0.71 -7.01
C VAL A 326 8.61 0.95 -8.08
N GLN A 327 9.86 0.61 -7.78
CA GLN A 327 10.98 0.75 -8.72
C GLN A 327 10.81 -0.14 -9.95
N PHE A 328 10.45 -1.42 -9.77
CA PHE A 328 10.13 -2.34 -10.87
C PHE A 328 9.08 -1.76 -11.82
N ALA A 329 7.96 -1.28 -11.29
CA ALA A 329 6.87 -0.76 -12.11
C ALA A 329 7.16 0.61 -12.74
N SER A 330 8.21 1.31 -12.30
CA SER A 330 8.66 2.57 -12.90
C SER A 330 9.71 2.35 -13.99
N GLU A 331 10.50 1.27 -13.88
CA GLU A 331 11.61 0.96 -14.80
C GLU A 331 11.21 0.03 -15.94
N SER A 332 10.25 -0.87 -15.74
CA SER A 332 9.85 -1.86 -16.76
C SER A 332 8.64 -1.37 -17.56
N ASP A 333 8.79 -1.34 -18.88
CA ASP A 333 7.68 -1.17 -19.83
C ASP A 333 7.03 -2.51 -20.24
N GLY A 334 7.65 -3.64 -19.84
CA GLY A 334 7.22 -5.01 -20.13
C GLY A 334 7.77 -5.61 -21.42
N SER A 335 8.63 -4.89 -22.15
CA SER A 335 9.34 -5.43 -23.32
C SER A 335 10.31 -6.55 -22.93
N ASP A 336 11.01 -6.37 -21.81
CA ASP A 336 11.97 -7.33 -21.22
C ASP A 336 11.31 -8.56 -20.56
N LEU A 337 9.98 -8.60 -20.49
CA LEU A 337 9.22 -9.62 -19.77
C LEU A 337 8.59 -10.68 -20.68
N GLU A 338 8.98 -10.80 -21.94
CA GLU A 338 8.32 -11.70 -22.89
C GLU A 338 8.41 -13.20 -22.53
N ALA A 339 9.46 -13.61 -21.82
CA ALA A 339 9.67 -15.00 -21.42
C ALA A 339 8.56 -15.55 -20.49
N ILE A 340 7.71 -14.68 -19.94
CA ILE A 340 6.55 -15.09 -19.13
C ILE A 340 5.21 -15.08 -19.87
N ASP A 341 5.17 -14.82 -21.19
CA ASP A 341 3.91 -14.66 -21.95
C ASP A 341 2.90 -15.79 -21.74
N ARG A 342 3.36 -17.04 -21.72
CA ARG A 342 2.49 -18.21 -21.51
C ARG A 342 1.87 -18.31 -20.10
N TYR A 343 2.37 -17.52 -19.16
CA TYR A 343 1.90 -17.48 -17.77
C TYR A 343 1.04 -16.25 -17.48
N VAL A 344 1.14 -15.22 -18.32
CA VAL A 344 0.23 -14.07 -18.24
C VAL A 344 -1.16 -14.55 -18.66
N PRO A 345 -2.19 -14.39 -17.80
CA PRO A 345 -3.52 -14.92 -18.09
C PRO A 345 -4.13 -14.36 -19.37
N ALA A 346 -4.50 -15.27 -20.28
CA ALA A 346 -5.14 -14.93 -21.55
C ALA A 346 -6.58 -14.42 -21.33
N PRO A 347 -7.18 -13.70 -22.30
CA PRO A 347 -8.55 -13.19 -22.18
C PRO A 347 -9.62 -14.22 -21.81
N SER A 348 -9.46 -15.47 -22.27
CA SER A 348 -10.36 -16.58 -21.93
C SER A 348 -10.30 -17.03 -20.46
N LYS A 349 -9.36 -16.49 -19.68
CA LYS A 349 -9.18 -16.77 -18.25
C LYS A 349 -9.54 -15.57 -17.37
N TRP A 350 -9.90 -14.43 -17.96
CA TRP A 350 -10.37 -13.28 -17.21
C TRP A 350 -11.76 -13.57 -16.63
N LYS A 351 -12.06 -12.98 -15.47
CA LYS A 351 -13.29 -13.26 -14.71
C LYS A 351 -14.50 -12.45 -15.19
#